data_AF-A0A957M5U2-F1
#
_entry.id   AF-A0A957M5U2-F1
#
_cell.length_a   1.000
_cell.length_b   1.000
_cell.length_c   1.000
_cell.angle_alpha   90.00
_cell.angle_beta   90.00
_cell.angle_gamma   90.00
#
_symmetry.space_group_name_H-M   'P 1'
#
loop_
_entity.id
_entity.type
_entity.pdbx_description
1 polymer ?
#
loop_
_entity_poly.entity_id
_entity_poly.type
_entity_poly.pdbx_seq_one_letter_code
_entity_poly.pdbx_strand_id
1 'polypeptide(L)'
;SVSSRAPPDYEQLHAGATGLVTIVDDLLAWAALNLDHGRCADAQVVPKETYAEMWAPHARFDDEFGGLFEQWGLGWALADEQGHRVAWWGGMSLGANMMLFLAPDDDVAVVTLANATREGTGPPWYSYSVGYSILQLLLEVQIGGT
;
A
#
# COMPACT_ATOMS: atom_id res chain seq x y z
N SER A 1 12.10 -18.88 30.89
CA SER A 1 11.54 -18.27 29.67
C SER A 1 10.84 -16.99 30.07
N VAL A 2 11.28 -15.84 29.58
CA VAL A 2 10.52 -14.60 29.77
C VAL A 2 9.42 -14.63 28.72
N SER A 3 8.18 -14.84 29.14
CA SER A 3 7.01 -14.62 28.30
C SER A 3 6.98 -13.13 27.96
N SER A 4 7.45 -12.74 26.79
CA SER A 4 7.34 -11.37 26.28
C SER A 4 5.89 -11.10 25.88
N ARG A 5 5.02 -10.93 26.89
CA ARG A 5 3.69 -10.39 26.65
C ARG A 5 3.88 -8.91 26.34
N ALA A 6 3.33 -8.46 25.22
CA ALA A 6 3.35 -7.05 24.87
C ALA A 6 2.80 -6.21 26.06
N PRO A 7 3.36 -5.02 26.33
CA PRO A 7 2.88 -4.18 27.42
C PRO A 7 1.38 -3.86 27.24
N PRO A 8 0.63 -3.64 28.33
CA PRO A 8 -0.83 -3.54 28.30
C PRO A 8 -1.38 -2.40 27.43
N ASP A 9 -0.55 -1.43 27.06
CA ASP A 9 -0.85 -0.29 26.19
C ASP A 9 -0.30 -0.44 24.76
N TYR A 10 0.31 -1.58 24.41
CA TYR A 10 0.91 -1.83 23.10
C TYR A 10 -0.06 -1.53 21.94
N GLU A 11 -1.29 -2.03 22.01
CA GLU A 11 -2.30 -1.79 20.98
C GLU A 11 -2.66 -0.30 20.85
N GLN A 12 -2.70 0.45 21.96
CA GLN A 12 -2.98 1.89 21.93
C GLN A 12 -1.81 2.69 21.33
N LEU A 13 -0.58 2.31 21.68
CA LEU A 13 0.63 2.94 21.15
C LEU A 13 0.82 2.68 19.64
N HIS A 14 0.37 1.52 19.15
CA HIS A 14 0.49 1.12 17.75
C HIS A 14 -0.78 1.34 16.91
N ALA A 15 -1.86 1.86 17.51
CA ALA A 15 -3.16 2.03 16.85
C ALA A 15 -3.05 2.87 15.58
N GLY A 16 -2.30 3.98 15.64
CA GLY A 16 -2.13 4.88 14.49
C GLY A 16 -1.32 4.29 13.33
N ALA A 17 -0.52 3.24 13.57
CA ALA A 17 0.32 2.62 12.55
C ALA A 17 -0.25 1.30 12.01
N THR A 18 -0.88 0.49 12.87
CA THR A 18 -1.26 -0.90 12.55
C THR A 18 -2.63 -1.33 13.10
N GLY A 19 -3.34 -0.44 13.80
CA GLY A 19 -4.59 -0.79 14.50
C GLY A 19 -5.85 -0.78 13.63
N LEU A 20 -5.75 -0.45 12.34
CA LEU A 20 -6.90 -0.41 11.45
C LEU A 20 -7.40 -1.83 11.15
N VAL A 21 -8.68 -2.08 11.44
CA VAL A 21 -9.41 -3.28 11.02
C VAL A 21 -10.37 -2.87 9.92
N THR A 22 -10.33 -3.56 8.78
CA THR A 22 -11.04 -3.15 7.57
C THR A 22 -11.46 -4.36 6.71
N ILE A 23 -12.30 -4.12 5.71
CA ILE A 23 -12.72 -5.09 4.69
C ILE A 23 -12.35 -4.58 3.30
N VAL A 24 -12.47 -5.45 2.29
CA VAL A 24 -12.12 -5.09 0.91
C VAL A 24 -12.94 -3.90 0.39
N ASP A 25 -14.23 -3.82 0.74
CA ASP A 25 -15.13 -2.75 0.29
C ASP A 25 -14.67 -1.37 0.81
N ASP A 26 -14.27 -1.28 2.08
CA ASP A 26 -13.74 -0.06 2.68
C ASP A 26 -12.43 0.38 2.01
N LEU A 27 -11.55 -0.58 1.71
CA LEU A 27 -10.29 -0.31 1.02
C LEU A 27 -10.51 0.14 -0.43
N LEU A 28 -11.51 -0.40 -1.12
CA LEU A 28 -11.89 0.04 -2.46
C LEU A 28 -12.51 1.43 -2.43
N ALA A 29 -13.35 1.74 -1.44
CA ALA A 29 -13.88 3.10 -1.24
C ALA A 29 -12.75 4.08 -0.92
N TRP A 30 -11.76 3.68 -0.11
CA TRP A 30 -10.58 4.47 0.16
C TRP A 30 -9.73 4.67 -1.10
N ALA A 31 -9.53 3.62 -1.89
CA ALA A 31 -8.81 3.71 -3.16
C ALA A 31 -9.49 4.69 -4.13
N ALA A 32 -10.80 4.58 -4.31
CA ALA A 32 -11.58 5.49 -5.15
C ALA A 32 -11.47 6.95 -4.67
N LEU A 33 -11.53 7.19 -3.35
CA LEU A 33 -11.33 8.52 -2.77
C LEU A 33 -9.94 9.08 -3.12
N ASN A 34 -8.89 8.26 -3.09
CA ASN A 34 -7.54 8.71 -3.44
C ASN A 34 -7.35 8.95 -4.94
N LEU A 35 -7.90 8.08 -5.80
CA LEU A 35 -7.85 8.27 -7.25
C LEU A 35 -8.60 9.53 -7.68
N ASP A 36 -9.74 9.83 -7.05
CA ASP A 36 -10.48 11.08 -7.25
C ASP A 36 -9.92 12.26 -6.41
N HIS A 37 -8.67 12.15 -5.95
CA HIS A 37 -7.92 13.20 -5.26
C HIS A 37 -8.70 13.84 -4.09
N GLY A 38 -9.29 12.99 -3.25
CA GLY A 38 -9.96 13.39 -2.01
C GLY A 38 -11.42 13.77 -2.19
N ARG A 39 -11.99 13.59 -3.38
CA ARG A 39 -13.42 13.79 -3.62
C ARG A 39 -14.19 12.48 -3.47
N CYS A 40 -15.34 12.56 -2.80
CA CYS A 40 -16.31 11.48 -2.67
C CYS A 40 -17.70 12.05 -2.92
N ALA A 41 -18.36 11.58 -3.98
CA ALA A 41 -19.61 12.16 -4.48
C ALA A 41 -19.48 13.69 -4.64
N ASP A 42 -20.28 14.46 -3.91
CA ASP A 42 -20.31 15.93 -3.98
C ASP A 42 -19.42 16.61 -2.94
N ALA A 43 -18.65 15.86 -2.14
CA ALA A 43 -17.83 16.39 -1.05
C ALA A 43 -16.32 16.27 -1.34
N GLN A 44 -15.57 17.34 -1.07
CA GLN A 44 -14.11 17.31 -0.99
C GLN A 44 -13.71 16.95 0.46
N VAL A 45 -13.40 15.67 0.69
CA VAL A 45 -13.03 15.14 2.01
C VAL A 45 -11.58 15.49 2.37
N VAL A 46 -10.68 15.42 1.38
CA VAL A 46 -9.26 15.79 1.52
C VAL A 46 -8.95 16.83 0.45
N PRO A 47 -8.32 17.98 0.74
CA PRO A 47 -7.97 18.96 -0.30
C PRO A 47 -7.12 18.35 -1.41
N LYS A 48 -7.42 18.70 -2.67
CA LYS A 48 -6.74 18.11 -3.83
C LYS A 48 -5.23 18.37 -3.80
N GLU A 49 -4.82 19.55 -3.35
CA GLU A 49 -3.41 19.95 -3.20
C GLU A 49 -2.65 19.08 -2.20
N THR A 50 -3.32 18.44 -1.24
CA THR A 50 -2.70 17.54 -0.27
C THR A 50 -2.09 16.31 -0.97
N TYR A 51 -2.68 15.84 -2.07
CA TYR A 51 -2.13 14.71 -2.84
C TYR A 51 -0.81 15.03 -3.52
N ALA A 52 -0.61 16.30 -3.91
CA ALA A 52 0.67 16.74 -4.47
C ALA A 52 1.79 16.63 -3.43
N GLU A 53 1.50 16.92 -2.17
CA GLU A 53 2.46 16.81 -1.07
C GLU A 53 2.61 15.36 -0.58
N MET A 54 1.51 14.63 -0.42
CA MET A 54 1.50 13.24 0.05
C MET A 54 2.26 12.30 -0.87
N TRP A 55 2.16 12.52 -2.18
CA TRP A 55 2.83 11.68 -3.18
C TRP A 55 4.03 12.37 -3.83
N ALA A 56 4.55 13.45 -3.24
CA ALA A 56 5.88 13.96 -3.58
C ALA A 56 6.96 13.05 -2.95
N PRO A 57 8.09 12.81 -3.62
CA PRO A 57 9.21 12.10 -3.00
C PRO A 57 9.86 12.94 -1.89
N HIS A 58 9.80 12.46 -0.65
CA HIS A 58 10.45 13.05 0.53
C HIS A 58 11.70 12.27 0.96
N ALA A 59 11.78 10.98 0.62
CA ALA A 59 12.95 10.14 0.81
C ALA A 59 13.14 9.17 -0.36
N ARG A 60 14.36 8.68 -0.55
CA ARG A 60 14.71 7.64 -1.53
C ARG A 60 15.38 6.49 -0.81
N PHE A 61 15.14 5.27 -1.28
CA PHE A 61 15.84 4.09 -0.81
C PHE A 61 17.00 3.79 -1.75
N ASP A 62 18.09 3.25 -1.20
CA ASP A 62 19.14 2.66 -2.01
C ASP A 62 18.59 1.36 -2.64
N ASP A 63 18.99 1.05 -3.87
CA ASP A 63 18.45 -0.02 -4.74
C ASP A 63 18.47 -1.44 -4.14
N GLU A 64 18.94 -1.64 -2.91
CA GLU A 64 19.02 -2.92 -2.20
C GLU A 64 17.67 -3.62 -2.03
N PHE A 65 16.56 -2.86 -1.99
CA PHE A 65 15.22 -3.45 -1.83
C PHE A 65 14.56 -3.86 -3.15
N GLY A 66 14.97 -3.26 -4.28
CA GLY A 66 14.43 -3.52 -5.62
C GLY A 66 12.90 -3.33 -5.76
N GLY A 67 12.42 -3.33 -7.02
CA GLY A 67 10.98 -3.23 -7.32
C GLY A 67 10.35 -1.91 -6.86
N LEU A 68 9.11 -1.97 -6.36
CA LEU A 68 8.32 -0.76 -6.02
C LEU A 68 8.79 0.04 -4.77
N PHE A 69 9.96 -0.27 -4.20
CA PHE A 69 10.53 0.46 -3.06
C PHE A 69 11.62 1.43 -3.51
N GLU A 70 11.24 2.46 -4.25
CA GLU A 70 12.19 3.46 -4.76
C GLU A 70 12.19 4.72 -3.89
N GLN A 71 10.99 5.20 -3.57
CA GLN A 71 10.78 6.53 -3.00
C GLN A 71 9.70 6.47 -1.91
N TRP A 72 9.75 7.42 -0.98
CA TRP A 72 8.75 7.55 0.07
C TRP A 72 8.10 8.92 0.03
N GLY A 73 6.77 8.91 0.00
CA GLY A 73 5.92 10.07 0.22
C GLY A 73 5.53 10.21 1.70
N LEU A 74 4.54 11.05 1.98
CA LEU A 74 3.95 11.14 3.32
C LEU A 74 2.93 10.02 3.49
N GLY A 75 3.37 8.90 4.07
CA GLY A 75 2.54 7.72 4.34
C GLY A 75 2.34 6.78 3.15
N TRP A 76 3.11 6.95 2.07
CA TRP A 76 3.02 6.16 0.85
C TRP A 76 4.41 5.73 0.38
N ALA A 77 4.53 4.48 -0.08
CA ALA A 77 5.63 4.10 -0.95
C ALA A 77 5.32 4.55 -2.38
N LEU A 78 6.33 5.03 -3.09
CA LEU A 78 6.24 5.59 -4.42
C LEU A 78 7.23 4.89 -5.35
N ALA A 79 6.78 4.59 -6.56
CA ALA A 79 7.60 3.97 -7.60
C ALA A 79 7.17 4.39 -9.01
N ASP A 80 8.06 4.18 -9.97
CA ASP A 80 7.74 4.16 -11.40
C ASP A 80 7.67 2.70 -11.89
N GLU A 81 6.47 2.26 -12.29
CA GLU A 81 6.29 0.95 -12.92
C GLU A 81 6.26 1.13 -14.43
N GLN A 82 7.42 1.02 -15.07
CA GLN A 82 7.55 1.06 -16.54
C GLN A 82 6.88 2.30 -17.17
N GLY A 83 7.02 3.47 -16.53
CA GLY A 83 6.44 4.75 -16.95
C GLY A 83 5.10 5.09 -16.29
N HIS A 84 4.56 4.20 -15.46
CA HIS A 84 3.34 4.44 -14.70
C HIS A 84 3.68 4.78 -13.25
N ARG A 85 3.20 5.92 -12.78
CA ARG A 85 3.38 6.31 -11.39
C ARG A 85 2.55 5.40 -10.49
N VAL A 86 3.18 4.81 -9.48
CA VAL A 86 2.51 3.96 -8.50
C VAL A 86 2.69 4.54 -7.10
N ALA A 87 1.58 4.75 -6.39
CA ALA A 87 1.55 5.00 -4.95
C ALA A 87 0.94 3.79 -4.25
N TRP A 88 1.60 3.27 -3.23
CA TRP A 88 1.17 2.02 -2.63
C TRP A 88 1.49 1.92 -1.14
N TRP A 89 0.78 1.02 -0.48
CA TRP A 89 1.05 0.62 0.89
C TRP A 89 0.70 -0.84 1.12
N GLY A 90 1.35 -1.44 2.11
CA GLY A 90 1.14 -2.81 2.52
C GLY A 90 1.13 -2.94 4.03
N GLY A 91 0.41 -3.94 4.52
CA GLY A 91 0.33 -4.23 5.95
C GLY A 91 0.38 -5.73 6.18
N MET A 92 1.03 -6.13 7.27
CA MET A 92 1.05 -7.52 7.71
C MET A 92 0.83 -7.59 9.21
N SER A 93 -0.07 -8.47 9.61
CA SER A 93 -0.27 -8.93 10.98
C SER A 93 -0.17 -10.45 11.01
N LEU A 94 -0.05 -11.06 12.20
CA LEU A 94 0.07 -12.50 12.29
C LEU A 94 -1.14 -13.21 11.65
N GLY A 95 -0.90 -13.95 10.57
CA GLY A 95 -1.96 -14.66 9.85
C GLY A 95 -2.73 -13.83 8.82
N ALA A 96 -2.43 -12.54 8.62
CA ALA A 96 -3.06 -11.73 7.59
C ALA A 96 -2.09 -10.74 6.93
N ASN A 97 -2.27 -10.49 5.63
CA ASN A 97 -1.57 -9.41 4.93
C ASN A 97 -2.51 -8.72 3.95
N MET A 98 -2.18 -7.47 3.66
CA MET A 98 -2.92 -6.61 2.76
C MET A 98 -1.97 -5.81 1.88
N MET A 99 -2.43 -5.52 0.66
CA MET A 99 -1.76 -4.62 -0.28
C MET A 99 -2.79 -3.71 -0.93
N LEU A 100 -2.41 -2.44 -1.08
CA LEU A 100 -3.13 -1.42 -1.82
C LEU A 100 -2.14 -0.77 -2.79
N PHE A 101 -2.42 -0.88 -4.08
CA PHE A 101 -1.71 -0.19 -5.15
C PHE A 101 -2.64 0.81 -5.83
N LEU A 102 -2.13 2.00 -6.12
CA LEU A 102 -2.80 3.05 -6.87
C LEU A 102 -1.90 3.46 -8.03
N ALA A 103 -2.43 3.46 -9.24
CA ALA A 103 -1.84 4.13 -10.40
C ALA A 103 -2.75 5.32 -10.75
N PRO A 104 -2.51 6.50 -10.15
CA PRO A 104 -3.45 7.63 -10.22
C PRO A 104 -3.60 8.21 -11.63
N ASP A 105 -2.54 8.12 -12.45
CA ASP A 105 -2.56 8.65 -13.82
C ASP A 105 -3.35 7.72 -14.77
N ASP A 106 -3.56 6.47 -14.37
CA ASP A 106 -4.27 5.43 -15.13
C ASP A 106 -5.70 5.15 -14.60
N ASP A 107 -6.09 5.81 -13.51
CA ASP A 107 -7.36 5.55 -12.78
C ASP A 107 -7.51 4.07 -12.37
N VAL A 108 -6.40 3.44 -11.97
CA VAL A 108 -6.34 2.03 -11.56
C VAL A 108 -6.02 1.90 -10.08
N ALA A 109 -6.76 1.03 -9.39
CA ALA A 109 -6.44 0.58 -8.05
C ALA A 109 -6.53 -0.95 -7.94
N VAL A 110 -5.63 -1.52 -7.16
CA VAL A 110 -5.65 -2.95 -6.81
C VAL A 110 -5.56 -3.12 -5.31
N VAL A 111 -6.58 -3.79 -4.74
CA VAL A 111 -6.60 -4.19 -3.33
C VAL A 111 -6.50 -5.70 -3.26
N THR A 112 -5.60 -6.20 -2.42
CA THR A 112 -5.45 -7.65 -2.17
C THR A 112 -5.40 -7.91 -0.67
N LEU A 113 -6.25 -8.81 -0.20
CA LEU A 113 -6.27 -9.29 1.19
C LEU A 113 -6.02 -10.79 1.20
N ALA A 114 -5.15 -11.26 2.10
CA ALA A 114 -4.99 -12.69 2.34
C ALA A 114 -4.93 -12.99 3.83
N ASN A 115 -5.70 -13.98 4.27
CA ASN A 115 -5.65 -14.57 5.61
C ASN A 115 -4.57 -15.66 5.71
N ALA A 116 -3.41 -15.40 5.10
CA ALA A 116 -2.27 -16.29 5.12
C ALA A 116 -0.98 -15.48 5.11
N THR A 117 -0.20 -15.59 6.17
CA THR A 117 1.22 -15.19 6.18
C THR A 117 2.07 -16.43 5.94
N ARG A 118 3.03 -16.37 5.01
CA ARG A 118 3.99 -17.46 4.82
C ARG A 118 4.74 -17.70 6.14
N GLU A 119 4.96 -18.95 6.54
CA GLU A 119 5.87 -19.31 7.65
C GLU A 119 7.37 -19.04 7.32
N GLY A 120 7.69 -18.58 6.11
CA GLY A 120 9.05 -18.36 5.62
C GLY A 120 9.55 -16.91 5.77
N THR A 121 10.86 -16.76 5.94
CA THR A 121 11.55 -15.50 6.28
C THR A 121 11.87 -14.57 5.09
N GLY A 122 11.29 -14.79 3.91
CA GLY A 122 11.67 -14.08 2.68
C GLY A 122 10.51 -13.38 1.98
N PRO A 123 10.68 -12.13 1.50
CA PRO A 123 9.76 -11.49 0.57
C PRO A 123 9.74 -12.20 -0.81
N PRO A 124 8.69 -11.99 -1.64
CA PRO A 124 7.47 -11.22 -1.37
C PRO A 124 6.31 -12.04 -0.76
N TRP A 125 5.37 -11.32 -0.14
CA TRP A 125 4.16 -11.88 0.49
C TRP A 125 3.09 -12.24 -0.57
N TYR A 126 2.16 -13.14 -0.24
CA TYR A 126 1.14 -13.61 -1.20
C TYR A 126 0.29 -12.47 -1.78
N SER A 127 -0.21 -11.56 -0.95
CA SER A 127 -0.98 -10.38 -1.41
C SER A 127 -0.14 -9.45 -2.28
N TYR A 128 1.15 -9.29 -1.97
CA TYR A 128 2.07 -8.50 -2.80
C TYR A 128 2.20 -9.11 -4.18
N SER A 129 2.58 -10.39 -4.28
CA SER A 129 2.81 -11.02 -5.59
C SER A 129 1.57 -11.02 -6.46
N VAL A 130 0.41 -11.36 -5.89
CA VAL A 130 -0.86 -11.39 -6.64
C VAL A 130 -1.28 -9.97 -7.02
N GLY A 131 -1.34 -9.05 -6.07
CA GLY A 131 -1.78 -7.67 -6.31
C GLY A 131 -0.89 -6.95 -7.31
N TYR A 132 0.43 -7.11 -7.21
CA TYR A 132 1.37 -6.48 -8.12
C TYR A 132 1.30 -7.08 -9.53
N SER A 133 1.13 -8.40 -9.67
CA SER A 133 0.92 -9.02 -10.99
C SER A 133 -0.37 -8.54 -11.64
N ILE A 134 -1.44 -8.35 -10.85
CA ILE A 134 -2.71 -7.79 -11.35
C ILE A 134 -2.51 -6.34 -11.78
N LEU A 135 -1.78 -5.54 -11.00
CA LEU A 135 -1.45 -4.16 -11.38
C LEU A 135 -0.71 -4.14 -12.72
N GLN A 136 0.34 -4.95 -12.87
CA GLN A 136 1.11 -5.02 -14.12
C GLN A 136 0.24 -5.43 -15.32
N LEU A 137 -0.68 -6.37 -15.12
CA LEU A 137 -1.66 -6.75 -16.16
C LEU A 137 -2.60 -5.61 -16.54
N LEU A 138 -3.10 -4.84 -15.56
CA LEU A 138 -4.01 -3.72 -15.80
C LEU A 138 -3.32 -2.52 -16.44
N LEU A 139 -2.03 -2.33 -16.17
CA LEU A 139 -1.20 -1.31 -16.81
C LEU A 139 -0.66 -1.75 -18.18
N GLU A 140 -0.93 -2.99 -18.60
CA GLU A 140 -0.43 -3.56 -19.86
C GLU A 140 1.11 -3.60 -19.95
N VAL A 141 1.80 -3.74 -18.81
CA VAL A 141 3.26 -3.76 -18.73
C VAL A 141 3.82 -5.18 -18.57
N GLN A 142 5.13 -5.35 -18.73
CA GLN A 142 5.74 -6.66 -18.62
C GLN A 142 5.71 -7.17 -17.17
N ILE A 143 5.16 -8.36 -16.95
CA ILE A 143 5.14 -8.99 -15.63
C ILE A 143 6.56 -9.42 -15.22
N GLY A 144 6.96 -9.03 -14.00
CA GLY A 144 8.22 -9.45 -13.40
C GLY A 144 9.47 -8.81 -14.01
N GLY A 145 9.33 -7.68 -14.72
CA GLY A 145 10.47 -6.85 -15.10
C GLY A 145 10.94 -6.03 -13.89
N THR A 146 12.16 -6.31 -13.42
CA THR A 146 12.98 -5.36 -12.65
C THR A 146 14.01 -4.75 -13.58
#